data_AF-A0A379CEJ3-F1
#
_entry.id   AF-A0A379CEJ3-F1
#
_cell.length_a   1.000
_cell.length_b   1.000
_cell.length_c   1.000
_cell.angle_alpha   90.00
_cell.angle_beta   90.00
_cell.angle_gamma   90.00
#
_symmetry.space_group_name_H-M   'P 1'
#
loop_
_entity.id
_entity.type
_entity.pdbx_description
1 polymer ?
#
loop_
_entity_poly.entity_id
_entity_poly.type
_entity_poly.pdbx_seq_one_letter_code
_entity_poly.pdbx_strand_id
1 'polypeptide(L)'
;MKTLENRIMEMMKELTEQYSLDYGNGEICHQSDTIYWTVEAPNNATIQIDCSLKEFEDLNDDEEIIRYICKKLERSLYYFDADDEFEEIWSPGFGKHNNFRPSQFFKYVD
;
A
#
# COMPACT_ATOMS: atom_id res chain seq x y z
N MET A 1 22.85 -4.44 -18.07
CA MET A 1 21.69 -5.28 -17.70
C MET A 1 21.05 -4.62 -16.48
N LYS A 2 19.74 -4.30 -16.50
CA LYS A 2 19.05 -3.84 -15.27
C LYS A 2 19.02 -5.02 -14.28
N THR A 3 19.29 -4.79 -12.99
CA THR A 3 19.14 -5.81 -11.94
C THR A 3 17.65 -6.15 -11.79
N LEU A 4 17.33 -7.34 -11.24
CA LEU A 4 15.94 -7.73 -10.96
C LEU A 4 15.24 -6.70 -10.07
N GLU A 5 15.93 -6.24 -9.02
CA GLU A 5 15.53 -5.13 -8.15
C GLU A 5 15.12 -3.88 -8.94
N ASN A 6 16.03 -3.34 -9.77
CA ASN A 6 15.74 -2.15 -10.57
C ASN A 6 14.57 -2.39 -11.52
N ARG A 7 14.40 -3.63 -12.02
CA ARG A 7 13.28 -3.97 -12.91
C ARG A 7 11.94 -3.91 -12.16
N ILE A 8 11.87 -4.49 -10.96
CA ILE A 8 10.68 -4.48 -10.10
C ILE A 8 10.33 -3.06 -9.65
N MET A 9 11.32 -2.27 -9.20
CA MET A 9 11.10 -0.90 -8.76
C MET A 9 10.56 -0.02 -9.89
N GLU A 10 11.04 -0.19 -11.12
CA GLU A 10 10.51 0.56 -12.28
C GLU A 10 9.07 0.16 -12.61
N MET A 11 8.71 -1.12 -12.52
CA MET A 11 7.32 -1.55 -12.68
C MET A 11 6.41 -0.95 -11.60
N MET A 12 6.86 -0.91 -10.34
CA MET A 12 6.09 -0.29 -9.25
C MET A 12 5.92 1.22 -9.47
N LYS A 13 6.94 1.91 -10.01
CA LYS A 13 6.82 3.33 -10.40
C LYS A 13 5.81 3.51 -11.53
N GLU A 14 5.87 2.69 -12.58
CA GLU A 14 4.91 2.71 -13.68
C GLU A 14 3.48 2.49 -13.18
N LEU A 15 3.26 1.54 -12.28
CA LEU A 15 1.95 1.32 -11.63
C LEU A 15 1.53 2.51 -10.77
N THR A 16 2.45 3.10 -10.00
CA THR A 16 2.20 4.28 -9.17
C THR A 16 1.73 5.45 -10.03
N GLU A 17 2.41 5.72 -11.14
CA GLU A 17 2.04 6.78 -12.08
C GLU A 17 0.70 6.48 -12.76
N GLN A 18 0.54 5.27 -13.29
CA GLN A 18 -0.65 4.85 -14.04
C GLN A 18 -1.93 4.98 -13.21
N TYR A 19 -1.86 4.61 -11.93
CA TYR A 19 -3.02 4.64 -11.02
C TYR A 19 -3.02 5.84 -10.07
N SER A 20 -2.08 6.77 -10.24
CA SER A 20 -1.91 7.97 -9.40
C SER A 20 -1.79 7.65 -7.91
N LEU A 21 -0.96 6.68 -7.52
CA LEU A 21 -0.87 6.15 -6.14
C LEU A 21 0.11 6.90 -5.23
N ASP A 22 0.42 8.16 -5.56
CA ASP A 22 1.34 9.03 -4.83
C ASP A 22 0.64 10.36 -4.48
N TYR A 23 -0.35 10.29 -3.58
CA TYR A 23 -1.08 11.47 -3.10
C TYR A 23 -0.28 12.29 -2.06
N GLY A 24 1.06 12.20 -2.09
CA GLY A 24 1.97 13.01 -1.26
C GLY A 24 2.91 12.17 -0.39
N ASN A 25 2.54 10.93 -0.09
CA ASN A 25 3.30 9.97 0.73
C ASN A 25 3.61 8.66 0.00
N GLY A 26 3.45 8.61 -1.32
CA GLY A 26 3.85 7.44 -2.11
C GLY A 26 5.38 7.30 -2.12
N GLU A 27 5.88 6.11 -1.84
CA GLU A 27 7.32 5.86 -1.80
C GLU A 27 7.66 4.45 -2.27
N ILE A 28 8.77 4.31 -2.98
CA ILE A 28 9.36 3.00 -3.29
C ILE A 28 10.81 3.02 -2.80
N CYS A 29 11.13 2.20 -1.82
CA CYS A 29 12.49 2.09 -1.30
C CYS A 29 12.94 0.63 -1.23
N HIS A 30 14.25 0.41 -1.27
CA HIS A 30 14.84 -0.92 -1.20
C HIS A 30 15.77 -1.01 0.01
N GLN A 31 15.59 -2.07 0.80
CA GLN A 31 16.43 -2.35 1.97
C GLN A 31 16.76 -3.85 2.02
N SER A 32 18.06 -4.15 1.95
CA SER A 32 18.59 -5.53 1.93
C SER A 32 18.05 -6.38 0.76
N ASP A 33 17.11 -7.29 1.02
CA ASP A 33 16.49 -8.17 0.02
C ASP A 33 14.98 -7.87 -0.13
N THR A 34 14.51 -6.70 0.31
CA THR A 34 13.09 -6.33 0.35
C THR A 34 12.87 -4.95 -0.25
N ILE A 35 11.96 -4.87 -1.22
CA ILE A 35 11.43 -3.63 -1.77
C ILE A 35 10.15 -3.30 -1.01
N TYR A 36 10.10 -2.10 -0.47
CA TYR A 36 8.93 -1.53 0.19
C TYR A 36 8.27 -0.57 -0.80
N TRP A 37 6.97 -0.74 -1.00
CA TRP A 37 6.15 0.12 -1.84
C TRP A 37 4.99 0.66 -1.02
N THR A 38 5.09 1.92 -0.66
CA THR A 38 4.02 2.69 -0.03
C THR A 38 3.17 3.30 -1.13
N VAL A 39 1.90 2.93 -1.14
CA VAL A 39 0.86 3.54 -1.97
C VAL A 39 -0.02 4.41 -1.11
N GLU A 40 -0.35 5.59 -1.60
CA GLU A 40 -1.35 6.46 -0.99
C GLU A 40 -2.48 6.69 -1.98
N ALA A 41 -3.71 6.58 -1.51
CA ALA A 41 -4.92 6.84 -2.28
C ALA A 41 -5.57 8.17 -1.82
N PRO A 42 -6.54 8.73 -2.57
CA PRO A 42 -7.28 9.91 -2.13
C PRO A 42 -7.90 9.67 -0.73
N ASN A 43 -7.90 10.71 0.10
CA ASN A 43 -8.41 10.70 1.48
C ASN A 43 -7.48 10.03 2.53
N ASN A 44 -6.16 10.02 2.29
CA ASN A 44 -5.12 9.57 3.24
C ASN A 44 -5.19 8.07 3.58
N ALA A 45 -5.69 7.24 2.66
CA ALA A 45 -5.56 5.80 2.79
C ALA A 45 -4.17 5.39 2.32
N THR A 46 -3.30 5.02 3.27
CA THR A 46 -1.91 4.66 3.02
C THR A 46 -1.73 3.17 3.27
N ILE A 47 -1.14 2.46 2.31
CA ILE A 47 -0.85 1.03 2.40
C ILE A 47 0.60 0.81 2.04
N GLN A 48 1.31 0.02 2.86
CA GLN A 48 2.64 -0.46 2.52
C GLN A 48 2.60 -1.91 2.03
N ILE A 49 3.31 -2.18 0.94
CA ILE A 49 3.49 -3.52 0.39
C ILE A 49 4.97 -3.87 0.47
N ASP A 50 5.25 -5.02 1.08
CA ASP A 50 6.60 -5.53 1.25
C ASP A 50 6.81 -6.69 0.27
N CYS A 51 7.86 -6.59 -0.54
CA CYS A 51 8.20 -7.51 -1.61
C CYS A 51 9.64 -8.00 -1.45
N SER A 52 9.84 -9.23 -1.00
CA SER A 52 11.16 -9.85 -0.96
C SER A 52 11.60 -10.26 -2.36
N LEU A 53 12.85 -9.98 -2.73
CA LEU A 53 13.41 -10.33 -4.04
C LEU A 53 13.31 -11.84 -4.34
N LYS A 54 13.34 -12.69 -3.30
CA LYS A 54 13.17 -14.15 -3.43
C LYS A 54 11.82 -14.56 -3.99
N GLU A 55 10.79 -13.75 -3.77
CA GLU A 55 9.43 -14.01 -4.29
C GLU A 55 9.36 -13.89 -5.82
N PHE A 56 10.37 -13.27 -6.43
CA PHE A 56 10.44 -13.00 -7.87
C PHE A 56 11.46 -13.89 -8.60
N GLU A 57 12.24 -14.71 -7.88
CA GLU A 57 13.31 -15.53 -8.47
C GLU A 57 12.78 -16.57 -9.48
N ASP A 58 11.58 -17.09 -9.24
CA ASP A 58 10.93 -18.11 -10.09
C ASP A 58 9.99 -17.52 -11.15
N LEU A 59 9.86 -16.19 -11.24
CA LEU A 59 8.99 -15.52 -12.21
C LEU A 59 9.75 -15.26 -13.51
N ASN A 60 9.16 -15.68 -14.62
CA ASN A 60 9.90 -15.86 -15.88
C ASN A 60 9.88 -14.62 -16.77
N ASP A 61 8.89 -13.74 -16.59
CA ASP A 61 8.71 -12.54 -17.39
C ASP A 61 8.09 -11.38 -16.61
N ASP A 62 8.02 -10.23 -17.26
CA ASP A 62 7.51 -8.98 -16.70
C ASP A 62 6.01 -9.03 -16.39
N GLU A 63 5.24 -9.81 -17.16
CA GLU A 63 3.79 -9.95 -16.95
C GLU A 63 3.50 -10.75 -15.68
N GLU A 64 4.26 -11.81 -15.42
CA GLU A 64 4.18 -12.59 -14.18
C GLU A 64 4.55 -11.75 -12.96
N ILE A 65 5.61 -10.94 -13.04
CA ILE A 65 6.03 -10.03 -11.98
C ILE A 65 4.94 -8.99 -11.68
N ILE A 66 4.42 -8.31 -12.71
CA ILE A 66 3.35 -7.31 -12.55
C ILE A 66 2.11 -7.96 -11.93
N ARG A 67 1.72 -9.14 -12.42
CA ARG A 67 0.56 -9.88 -11.88
C ARG A 67 0.76 -10.24 -10.42
N TYR A 68 1.98 -10.60 -10.02
CA TYR A 68 2.30 -10.87 -8.62
C TYR A 68 2.18 -9.62 -7.74
N ILE A 69 2.77 -8.50 -8.18
CA ILE A 69 2.70 -7.20 -7.48
C ILE A 69 1.25 -6.75 -7.32
N CYS A 70 0.46 -6.79 -8.40
CA CYS A 70 -0.95 -6.40 -8.37
C CYS A 70 -1.76 -7.28 -7.41
N LYS A 71 -1.50 -8.59 -7.35
CA LYS A 71 -2.16 -9.49 -6.39
C LYS A 71 -1.82 -9.15 -4.94
N LYS A 72 -0.58 -8.74 -4.65
CA LYS A 72 -0.21 -8.27 -3.32
C LYS A 72 -0.93 -6.98 -2.97
N LEU A 73 -0.96 -6.01 -3.88
CA LEU A 73 -1.71 -4.77 -3.69
C LEU A 73 -3.21 -5.02 -3.45
N GLU A 74 -3.85 -5.85 -4.28
CA GLU A 74 -5.25 -6.24 -4.13
C GLU A 74 -5.50 -6.89 -2.77
N ARG A 75 -4.60 -7.78 -2.33
CA ARG A 75 -4.71 -8.42 -1.03
C ARG A 75 -4.60 -7.41 0.11
N SER A 76 -3.63 -6.48 0.06
CA SER A 76 -3.50 -5.45 1.09
C SER A 76 -4.73 -4.54 1.13
N LEU A 77 -5.28 -4.17 -0.02
CA LEU A 77 -6.52 -3.40 -0.12
C LEU A 77 -7.74 -4.16 0.44
N TYR A 78 -7.83 -5.47 0.21
CA TYR A 78 -8.94 -6.28 0.73
C TYR A 78 -8.97 -6.33 2.26
N TYR A 79 -7.82 -6.24 2.91
CA TYR A 79 -7.70 -6.25 4.38
C TYR A 79 -7.61 -4.85 5.00
N PHE A 80 -7.65 -3.78 4.19
CA PHE A 80 -7.60 -2.41 4.68
C PHE A 80 -8.94 -1.99 5.29
N ASP A 81 -8.94 -1.54 6.55
CA ASP A 81 -10.09 -0.96 7.24
C ASP A 81 -9.74 0.47 7.70
N ALA A 82 -10.39 1.46 7.09
CA ALA A 82 -10.14 2.87 7.39
C ALA A 82 -10.49 3.26 8.83
N ASP A 83 -11.43 2.56 9.48
CA ASP A 83 -11.74 2.81 10.89
C ASP A 83 -10.61 2.32 11.80
N ASP A 84 -10.06 1.14 11.51
CA ASP A 84 -8.96 0.57 12.29
C ASP A 84 -7.70 1.45 12.16
N GLU A 85 -7.35 1.87 10.94
CA GLU A 85 -6.23 2.80 10.69
C GLU A 85 -6.42 4.14 11.42
N PHE A 86 -7.65 4.69 11.41
CA PHE A 86 -7.92 5.93 12.12
C PHE A 86 -7.83 5.76 13.64
N GLU A 87 -8.32 4.64 14.20
CA GLU A 87 -8.20 4.34 15.62
C GLU A 87 -6.73 4.19 16.06
N GLU A 88 -5.88 3.58 15.22
CA GLU A 88 -4.44 3.48 15.47
C GLU A 88 -3.75 4.85 15.48
N ILE A 89 -4.07 5.73 14.52
CA ILE A 89 -3.41 7.04 14.38
C ILE A 89 -3.87 8.06 15.43
N TRP A 90 -5.19 8.16 15.69
CA TRP A 90 -5.72 9.22 16.55
C TRP A 90 -5.71 8.85 18.03
N SER A 91 -6.26 7.68 18.37
CA SER A 91 -6.28 7.10 19.73
C SER A 91 -7.28 5.94 19.77
N PRO A 92 -6.90 4.77 20.30
CA PRO A 92 -7.83 3.68 20.62
C PRO A 92 -8.95 4.09 21.59
N GLY A 93 -8.81 5.25 22.24
CA GLY A 93 -9.80 5.84 23.14
C GLY A 93 -10.93 6.57 22.42
N PHE A 94 -10.77 7.01 21.16
CA PHE A 94 -11.78 7.80 20.46
C PHE A 94 -13.09 7.01 20.30
N GLY A 95 -13.04 5.83 19.71
CA GLY A 95 -14.22 4.96 19.56
C GLY A 95 -14.78 4.50 20.91
N LYS A 96 -13.90 4.16 21.85
CA LYS A 96 -14.29 3.70 23.20
C LYS A 96 -15.00 4.76 24.04
N HIS A 97 -14.57 6.02 23.97
CA HIS A 97 -15.16 7.10 24.76
C HIS A 97 -16.44 7.66 24.14
N ASN A 98 -16.58 7.58 22.81
CA ASN A 98 -17.70 8.18 22.10
C ASN A 98 -18.79 7.16 21.69
N ASN A 99 -18.52 5.85 21.84
CA ASN A 99 -19.44 4.76 21.50
C ASN A 99 -19.89 4.75 20.02
N PHE A 100 -19.04 5.27 19.14
CA PHE A 100 -19.17 5.21 17.68
C PHE A 100 -17.79 5.17 17.02
N ARG A 101 -17.68 4.56 15.84
CA ARG A 101 -16.46 4.50 15.03
C ARG A 101 -16.15 5.84 14.35
N PRO A 102 -14.88 6.13 13.99
CA PRO A 102 -14.51 7.34 13.24
C PRO A 102 -15.36 7.60 11.99
N SER A 103 -15.61 6.58 11.17
CA SER A 103 -16.47 6.67 9.98
C SER A 103 -17.92 7.07 10.30
N GLN A 104 -18.42 6.74 11.50
CA GLN A 104 -19.73 7.14 11.96
C GLN A 104 -19.74 8.59 12.44
N PHE A 105 -18.63 9.09 12.99
CA PHE A 105 -18.49 10.48 13.42
C PHE A 105 -18.68 11.44 12.24
N PHE A 106 -18.01 11.17 11.10
CA PHE A 106 -18.11 12.03 9.91
C PHE A 106 -19.53 12.23 9.40
N LYS A 107 -20.45 11.28 9.64
CA LYS A 107 -21.87 11.41 9.27
C LYS A 107 -22.64 12.45 10.10
N TYR A 108 -22.07 12.94 11.20
CA TYR A 108 -22.66 13.97 12.07
C TYR A 108 -22.05 15.35 11.88
N VAL A 109 -21.02 15.48 11.03
CA VAL A 109 -20.28 16.73 10.82
C VAL A 109 -20.51 17.33 9.42
N ASP A 110 -21.39 16.71 8.63
CA ASP A 110 -21.96 17.26 7.37
C ASP A 110 -23.28 18.01 7.62
#